data_AF-A0A1M3D9U9-F1
#
_entry.id   AF-A0A1M3D9U9-F1
#
_cell.length_a   1.000
_cell.length_b   1.000
_cell.length_c   1.000
_cell.angle_alpha   90.00
_cell.angle_beta   90.00
_cell.angle_gamma   90.00
#
_symmetry.space_group_name_H-M   'P 1'
#
loop_
_entity.id
_entity.type
_entity.pdbx_description
1 polymer ?
#
loop_
_entity_poly.entity_id
_entity_poly.type
_entity_poly.pdbx_seq_one_letter_code
_entity_poly.pdbx_strand_id
1 'polypeptide(L)' 'MVNFLVDTGVQTPDEKHGRTSMIVDAGGALVIGHDIQLDFSVGTGVAGSKPPHPFVAAGFSKRF' A
#
# COMPACT_ATOMS: atom_id res chain seq x y z
N MET A 1 17.09 10.28 4.10
CA MET A 1 15.90 11.13 4.34
C MET A 1 14.69 10.22 4.55
N VAL A 2 13.74 10.58 5.41
CA VAL A 2 12.49 9.82 5.58
C VAL A 2 11.34 10.62 4.97
N ASN A 3 10.57 9.97 4.10
CA ASN A 3 9.34 10.50 3.52
C ASN A 3 8.15 9.72 4.08
N PHE A 4 7.04 10.40 4.37
CA PHE A 4 5.79 9.74 4.73
C PHE A 4 4.91 9.57 3.49
N LEU A 5 4.16 8.47 3.47
CA LEU A 5 3.25 8.13 2.38
C LEU A 5 1.90 7.69 2.95
N VAL A 6 0.84 8.05 2.23
CA VAL A 6 -0.54 7.64 2.49
C VAL A 6 -1.17 7.39 1.14
N ASP A 7 -1.47 6.14 0.85
CA ASP A 7 -2.00 5.71 -0.42
C ASP A 7 -3.37 5.05 -0.24
N THR A 8 -4.14 5.04 -1.33
CA THR A 8 -5.43 4.38 -1.39
C THR A 8 -5.52 3.49 -2.62
N GLY A 9 -6.17 2.35 -2.48
CA GLY A 9 -6.36 1.39 -3.56
C GLY A 9 -7.81 0.96 -3.70
N VAL A 10 -8.16 0.47 -4.89
CA VAL A 10 -9.42 -0.23 -5.12
C VAL A 10 -9.15 -1.63 -5.64
N GLN A 11 -9.92 -2.60 -5.16
CA GLN A 11 -9.87 -3.98 -5.63
C GLN A 11 -11.24 -4.38 -6.17
N THR A 12 -11.28 -4.72 -7.45
CA THR A 12 -12.46 -5.29 -8.11
C THR A 12 -12.83 -6.62 -7.44
N PRO A 13 -14.11 -6.90 -7.18
CA PRO A 13 -14.53 -8.12 -6.52
C PRO A 13 -14.38 -9.34 -7.44
N ASP A 14 -13.85 -10.44 -6.91
CA ASP A 14 -13.72 -11.72 -7.63
C ASP A 14 -15.05 -12.50 -7.70
N GLU A 15 -16.07 -12.05 -6.97
CA GLU A 15 -17.38 -12.71 -6.87
C GLU A 15 -18.46 -11.96 -7.67
N LYS A 16 -19.39 -12.73 -8.26
CA LYS A 16 -20.56 -12.17 -8.95
C LYS A 16 -21.41 -11.37 -7.95
N HIS A 17 -21.65 -10.09 -8.25
CA HIS A 17 -22.34 -9.11 -7.38
C HIS A 17 -21.57 -8.65 -6.13
N GLY A 18 -20.27 -8.93 -6.02
CA GLY A 18 -19.45 -8.35 -4.97
C GLY A 18 -19.36 -6.82 -5.09
N ARG A 19 -19.05 -6.16 -3.97
CA ARG A 19 -18.76 -4.72 -3.94
C ARG A 19 -17.25 -4.52 -4.01
N THR A 20 -16.82 -3.58 -4.85
CA THR A 20 -15.43 -3.10 -4.92
C THR A 20 -14.92 -2.76 -3.54
N SER A 21 -13.75 -3.29 -3.20
CA SER A 21 -13.11 -3.02 -1.93
C SER A 21 -12.25 -1.76 -2.03
N MET A 22 -12.21 -0.99 -0.96
CA MET A 22 -11.31 0.16 -0.80
C MET A 22 -10.25 -0.17 0.22
N ILE A 23 -9.02 0.19 -0.08
CA ILE A 23 -7.82 -0.05 0.72
C ILE A 23 -7.24 1.30 1.10
N VAL A 24 -6.79 1.43 2.34
CA VAL A 24 -5.93 2.53 2.78
C VAL A 24 -4.65 1.94 3.31
N ASP A 25 -3.52 2.58 3.01
CA ASP A 25 -2.25 2.26 3.63
C ASP A 25 -1.47 3.53 3.94
N ALA A 26 -0.63 3.42 4.97
CA ALA A 26 0.22 4.49 5.42
C ALA A 26 1.59 3.92 5.78
N GLY A 27 2.63 4.69 5.50
CA GLY A 27 3.99 4.20 5.65
C GLY A 27 5.04 5.28 5.60
N GLY A 28 6.27 4.83 5.46
CA GLY A 28 7.41 5.69 5.24
C GLY A 28 8.41 5.08 4.28
N ALA A 29 9.13 5.95 3.58
CA ALA A 29 10.23 5.60 2.71
C ALA A 29 11.54 6.17 3.26
N LEU A 30 12.55 5.31 3.41
CA LEU A 30 13.92 5.67 3.73
C LEU A 30 14.74 5.79 2.45
N VAL A 31 15.23 6.98 2.16
CA VAL A 31 16.17 7.25 1.07
C VAL A 31 17.60 7.20 1.59
N ILE A 32 18.41 6.31 0.99
CA ILE A 32 19.84 6.11 1.26
C ILE A 32 20.63 6.71 0.10
N GLY A 33 21.43 7.74 0.37
CA GLY A 33 22.11 8.51 -0.67
C GLY A 33 21.11 9.24 -1.57
N HIS A 34 21.29 9.13 -2.90
CA HIS A 34 20.42 9.73 -3.90
C HIS A 34 19.66 8.71 -4.75
N ASP A 35 19.99 7.43 -4.63
CA ASP A 35 19.61 6.42 -5.62
C ASP A 35 18.93 5.19 -5.03
N ILE A 36 18.88 5.03 -3.71
CA ILE A 36 18.26 3.87 -3.06
C ILE A 36 17.09 4.34 -2.21
N GLN A 37 15.93 3.70 -2.38
CA GLN A 37 14.78 3.87 -1.52
C GLN A 37 14.31 2.52 -0.99
N LEU A 38 14.05 2.48 0.32
CA LEU A 38 13.35 1.39 1.00
C LEU A 38 12.02 1.94 1.49
N ASP A 39 10.91 1.27 1.21
CA ASP A 39 9.59 1.67 1.71
C ASP A 39 8.96 0.56 2.56
N PHE A 40 8.20 1.00 3.57
CA PHE A 40 7.45 0.16 4.48
C PHE A 40 6.09 0.81 4.74
N SER A 41 5.02 0.04 4.60
CA SER A 41 3.67 0.50 4.91
C SER A 41 2.86 -0.56 5.64
N VAL A 42 1.83 -0.08 6.34
CA VAL A 42 0.76 -0.91 6.90
C VAL A 42 -0.55 -0.47 6.28
N GLY A 43 -1.38 -1.43 5.90
CA GLY A 43 -2.62 -1.15 5.22
C GLY A 43 -3.75 -2.06 5.66
N THR A 44 -4.98 -1.65 5.35
CA THR A 44 -6.18 -2.43 5.61
C THR A 44 -7.30 -2.03 4.67
N GLY A 45 -8.23 -2.95 4.41
CA GLY A 45 -9.45 -2.60 3.70
C GLY A 45 -10.47 -1.90 4.61
N VAL A 46 -11.10 -0.84 4.09
CA VAL A 46 -12.05 0.01 4.83
C VAL A 46 -13.48 -0.10 4.32
N ALA A 47 -13.67 -0.64 3.11
CA ALA A 47 -14.98 -0.91 2.52
C ALA A 47 -14.87 -2.08 1.52
N GLY A 48 -16.01 -2.66 1.16
CA GLY A 48 -16.11 -3.74 0.17
C GLY A 48 -16.80 -5.00 0.71
N SER A 49 -17.01 -5.99 -0.16
CA SER A 49 -17.53 -7.30 0.26
C SER A 49 -16.45 -8.19 0.86
N LYS A 50 -15.24 -8.15 0.29
CA LYS A 50 -14.06 -8.90 0.74
C LYS A 50 -12.84 -7.97 0.78
N PRO A 51 -12.82 -6.99 1.70
CA PRO A 51 -11.65 -6.16 1.89
C PRO A 51 -10.44 -7.01 2.34
N PRO A 52 -9.21 -6.65 1.97
CA PRO A 52 -8.03 -7.31 2.51
C PRO A 52 -7.93 -7.09 4.02
N HIS A 53 -7.50 -8.14 4.72
CA HIS A 53 -7.13 -8.06 6.13
C HIS A 53 -5.98 -7.06 6.34
N PRO A 54 -5.77 -6.56 7.58
CA PRO A 54 -4.58 -5.78 7.89
C PRO A 54 -3.31 -6.47 7.38
N PHE A 55 -2.49 -5.72 6.65
CA PHE A 55 -1.28 -6.22 6.01
C PHE A 55 -0.11 -5.28 6.22
N VAL A 56 1.09 -5.81 6.02
CA VAL A 56 2.34 -5.06 5.95
C VAL A 56 2.89 -5.18 4.53
N ALA A 57 3.45 -4.10 4.00
CA ALA A 57 4.10 -4.09 2.70
C ALA A 57 5.50 -3.48 2.83
N ALA A 58 6.40 -3.95 1.98
CA ALA A 58 7.76 -3.42 1.88
C ALA A 58 8.23 -3.47 0.43
N GLY A 59 9.03 -2.49 0.03
CA GLY A 59 9.55 -2.35 -1.32
C GLY A 59 10.95 -1.74 -1.35
N PHE A 60 11.58 -1.90 -2.51
CA PHE A 60 12.91 -1.42 -2.81
C PHE A 60 12.90 -0.83 -4.21
N SER A 61 13.51 0.34 -4.38
CA SER A 61 13.78 0.89 -5.71
C SER A 61 15.20 1.46 -5.79
N LYS A 62 15.76 1.39 -7.01
CA LYS A 62 17.06 1.97 -7.34
C LYS A 62 16.99 2.81 -8.61
N ARG A 63 17.54 4.02 -8.54
CA ARG A 63 17.83 4.87 -9.71
C ARG A 63 19.17 4.46 -10.32
N PHE A 64 19.23 4.39 -11.65
CA PHE A 64 20.44 4.11 -12.45
C PHE A 64 20.81 5.33 -13.29
#